data_AF-A0A2K9PMD7-F1
#
_entry.id   AF-A0A2K9PMD7-F1
#
_cell.length_a   1.000
_cell.length_b   1.000
_cell.length_c   1.000
_cell.angle_alpha   90.00
_cell.angle_beta   90.00
_cell.angle_gamma   90.00
#
_symmetry.space_group_name_H-M   'P 1'
#
loop_
_entity.id
_entity.type
_entity.pdbx_description
1 polymer ?
#
loop_
_entity_poly.entity_id
_entity_poly.type
_entity_poly.pdbx_seq_one_letter_code
_entity_poly.pdbx_strand_id
1 'polypeptide(L)'
;MKKSSLLLSSLILTICLFVSCGSSTEVSPEMQGFITAISSTKSIDKAAEKYGYSNDEIPLGYYELGEAKVTSSTVQGTKTCYALNVKHGLVDSDINVCWEGAKIISITE
;
A
#
# COMPACT_ATOMS: atom_id res chain seq x y z
N MET A 1 49.18 -4.46 -41.23
CA MET A 1 48.55 -4.08 -39.94
C MET A 1 47.29 -3.29 -40.25
N LYS A 2 46.12 -3.77 -39.79
CA LYS A 2 44.78 -3.34 -40.21
C LYS A 2 44.22 -2.26 -39.28
N LYS A 3 43.88 -1.12 -39.89
CA LYS A 3 42.69 -0.28 -39.74
C LYS A 3 42.25 0.20 -38.35
N SER A 4 42.37 1.51 -38.18
CA SER A 4 41.64 2.37 -37.25
C SER A 4 40.13 2.07 -37.19
N SER A 5 39.56 2.13 -35.99
CA SER A 5 38.12 2.15 -35.76
C SER A 5 37.75 3.43 -35.01
N LEU A 6 36.99 4.28 -35.69
CA LEU A 6 36.25 5.44 -35.19
C LEU A 6 34.92 4.99 -34.55
N LEU A 7 34.21 5.95 -33.94
CA LEU A 7 32.80 6.00 -33.45
C LEU A 7 32.76 6.14 -31.92
N LEU A 8 32.53 7.30 -31.31
CA LEU A 8 31.49 8.34 -31.50
C LEU A 8 30.07 7.79 -31.29
N SER A 9 29.54 7.90 -30.06
CA SER A 9 28.11 8.05 -29.74
C SER A 9 27.97 8.28 -28.23
N SER A 10 27.76 9.51 -27.76
CA SER A 10 26.45 10.18 -27.59
C SER A 10 25.85 9.96 -26.19
N LEU A 11 25.87 11.05 -25.40
CA LEU A 11 24.74 11.57 -24.65
C LEU A 11 23.99 10.62 -23.70
N ILE A 12 24.28 10.72 -22.39
CA ILE A 12 23.23 10.54 -21.37
C ILE A 12 23.22 11.77 -20.47
N LEU A 13 22.17 12.55 -20.71
CA LEU A 13 21.74 13.75 -20.04
C LEU A 13 21.28 13.40 -18.62
N THR A 14 22.10 13.70 -17.62
CA THR A 14 21.75 13.55 -16.19
C THR A 14 20.77 14.65 -15.80
N ILE A 15 19.47 14.44 -16.04
CA ILE A 15 18.38 15.21 -15.44
C ILE A 15 17.87 14.40 -14.25
N CYS A 16 18.49 14.57 -13.09
CA CYS A 16 17.90 14.22 -11.81
C CYS A 16 17.03 15.40 -11.35
N LEU A 17 15.87 15.57 -11.98
CA LEU A 17 14.77 16.34 -11.38
C LEU A 17 14.15 15.47 -10.30
N PHE A 18 14.75 15.43 -9.12
CA PHE A 18 14.04 15.01 -7.92
C PHE A 18 13.06 16.12 -7.55
N VAL A 19 11.88 16.01 -8.16
CA VAL A 19 10.67 16.74 -7.80
C VAL A 19 10.39 16.44 -6.33
N SER A 20 10.75 17.38 -5.46
CA SER A 20 10.11 17.53 -4.15
C SER A 20 8.76 18.17 -4.40
N CYS A 21 7.67 17.40 -4.34
CA CYS A 21 6.32 17.96 -4.27
C CYS A 21 5.31 16.89 -3.81
N GLY A 22 4.84 17.01 -2.56
CA GLY A 22 3.62 16.37 -2.04
C GLY A 22 3.62 14.84 -1.97
N SER A 23 3.94 14.28 -0.80
CA SER A 23 3.81 12.84 -0.53
C SER A 23 2.33 12.43 -0.47
N SER A 24 1.65 12.36 -1.61
CA SER A 24 0.47 11.53 -1.77
C SER A 24 0.98 10.09 -1.76
N THR A 25 0.85 9.41 -0.63
CA THR A 25 1.21 7.99 -0.52
C THR A 25 0.53 7.24 -1.65
N GLU A 26 1.31 6.61 -2.52
CA GLU A 26 0.78 5.88 -3.66
C GLU A 26 0.01 4.66 -3.13
N VAL A 27 -1.30 4.65 -3.33
CA VAL A 27 -2.21 3.60 -2.86
C VAL A 27 -2.68 2.79 -4.05
N SER A 28 -2.48 1.46 -4.02
CA SER A 28 -2.92 0.59 -5.12
C SER A 28 -4.45 0.56 -5.25
N PRO A 29 -4.99 0.20 -6.43
CA PRO A 29 -6.43 0.06 -6.61
C PRO A 29 -7.10 -0.92 -5.63
N GLU A 30 -6.42 -2.03 -5.30
CA GLU A 30 -6.90 -3.02 -4.34
C GLU A 30 -7.01 -2.42 -2.94
N MET A 31 -6.00 -1.67 -2.53
CA MET A 31 -5.97 -0.99 -1.25
C MET A 31 -7.02 0.12 -1.15
N GLN A 32 -7.27 0.86 -2.23
CA GLN A 32 -8.39 1.82 -2.31
C GLN A 32 -9.75 1.13 -2.19
N GLY A 33 -9.90 -0.02 -2.86
CA GLY A 33 -11.09 -0.86 -2.75
C GLY A 33 -11.31 -1.37 -1.32
N PHE A 34 -10.23 -1.75 -0.63
CA PHE A 34 -10.28 -2.21 0.75
C PHE A 34 -10.68 -1.08 1.72
N ILE A 35 -10.14 0.13 1.59
CA ILE A 35 -10.56 1.30 2.38
C ILE A 35 -12.04 1.62 2.18
N THR A 36 -12.50 1.53 0.93
CA THR A 36 -13.91 1.71 0.59
C THR A 36 -14.78 0.60 1.20
N ALA A 37 -14.28 -0.64 1.21
CA ALA A 37 -14.95 -1.77 1.84
C ALA A 37 -15.04 -1.60 3.36
N ILE A 38 -13.98 -1.17 4.05
CA ILE A 38 -14.01 -0.82 5.48
C ILE A 38 -15.08 0.26 5.73
N SER A 39 -15.06 1.33 4.92
CA SER A 39 -15.97 2.46 5.11
C SER A 39 -17.44 2.07 4.91
N SER A 40 -17.72 1.14 4.00
CA SER A 40 -19.08 0.68 3.68
C SER A 40 -19.60 -0.41 4.62
N THR A 41 -18.73 -1.33 5.05
CA THR A 41 -19.11 -2.45 5.93
C THR A 41 -18.95 -2.14 7.41
N LYS A 42 -18.20 -1.06 7.74
CA LYS A 42 -17.83 -0.66 9.09
C LYS A 42 -17.06 -1.75 9.86
N SER A 43 -16.34 -2.60 9.12
CA SER A 43 -15.69 -3.80 9.64
C SER A 43 -14.50 -4.21 8.75
N ILE A 44 -13.33 -4.41 9.37
CA ILE A 44 -12.11 -4.83 8.67
C ILE A 44 -12.22 -6.27 8.21
N ASP A 45 -12.82 -7.14 9.03
CA ASP A 45 -13.04 -8.54 8.73
C ASP A 45 -13.88 -8.76 7.47
N LYS A 46 -15.06 -8.13 7.37
CA LYS A 46 -15.90 -8.21 6.17
C LYS A 46 -15.24 -7.59 4.94
N ALA A 47 -14.40 -6.57 5.13
CA ALA A 47 -13.63 -5.99 4.05
C ALA A 47 -12.52 -6.96 3.58
N ALA A 48 -11.84 -7.63 4.50
CA ALA A 48 -10.71 -8.51 4.24
C ALA A 48 -11.14 -9.86 3.62
N GLU A 49 -12.32 -10.37 4.00
CA GLU A 49 -12.94 -11.56 3.39
C GLU A 49 -13.08 -11.43 1.87
N LYS A 50 -13.36 -10.22 1.35
CA LYS A 50 -13.43 -9.96 -0.11
C LYS A 50 -12.12 -10.21 -0.84
N TYR A 51 -11.01 -10.11 -0.12
CA TYR A 51 -9.65 -10.30 -0.65
C TYR A 51 -9.04 -11.64 -0.21
N GLY A 52 -9.87 -12.55 0.30
CA GLY A 52 -9.48 -13.92 0.63
C GLY A 52 -8.74 -14.09 1.95
N TYR A 53 -8.82 -13.11 2.86
CA TYR A 53 -8.25 -13.21 4.20
C TYR A 53 -9.33 -13.70 5.18
N SER A 54 -9.02 -14.75 5.95
CA SER A 54 -9.95 -15.34 6.94
C SER A 54 -9.77 -14.74 8.33
N ASN A 55 -10.89 -14.68 9.06
CA ASN A 55 -11.14 -13.91 10.27
C ASN A 55 -10.46 -14.45 11.55
N ASP A 56 -9.62 -15.46 11.44
CA ASP A 56 -8.96 -16.15 12.55
C ASP A 56 -7.82 -15.30 13.14
N GLU A 57 -7.30 -14.37 12.35
CA GLU A 57 -6.08 -13.59 12.66
C GLU A 57 -6.36 -12.08 12.82
N ILE A 58 -7.61 -11.63 12.66
CA ILE A 58 -7.97 -10.21 12.80
C ILE A 58 -8.26 -9.94 14.29
N PRO A 59 -7.59 -8.95 14.91
CA PRO A 59 -7.89 -8.58 16.28
C PRO A 59 -9.38 -8.22 16.42
N LEU A 60 -10.08 -8.84 17.38
CA LEU A 60 -11.51 -8.68 17.65
C LEU A 60 -11.92 -7.24 18.08
N GLY A 61 -11.03 -6.26 17.97
CA GLY A 61 -11.20 -4.88 18.42
C GLY A 61 -11.81 -3.92 17.40
N TYR A 62 -12.04 -4.35 16.16
CA TYR A 62 -12.39 -3.47 15.03
C TYR A 62 -13.89 -3.45 14.66
N TYR A 63 -14.77 -3.59 15.64
CA TYR A 63 -16.21 -3.39 15.42
C TYR A 63 -16.52 -1.88 15.46
N GLU A 64 -17.27 -1.38 14.46
CA GLU A 64 -17.66 0.04 14.30
C GLU A 64 -16.55 0.99 13.79
N LEU A 65 -15.90 0.60 12.68
CA LEU A 65 -14.88 1.42 12.05
C LEU A 65 -15.49 2.62 11.31
N GLY A 66 -14.96 3.80 11.56
CA GLY A 66 -15.29 5.03 10.85
C GLY A 66 -14.58 5.11 9.50
N GLU A 67 -13.53 5.92 9.47
CA GLU A 67 -12.71 6.22 8.29
C GLU A 67 -11.36 5.50 8.43
N ALA A 68 -10.87 4.95 7.31
CA ALA A 68 -9.53 4.40 7.21
C ALA A 68 -8.69 5.28 6.28
N LYS A 69 -7.47 5.63 6.71
CA LYS A 69 -6.55 6.48 5.96
C LYS A 69 -5.18 5.83 5.90
N VAL A 70 -4.63 5.69 4.69
CA VAL A 70 -3.23 5.26 4.51
C VAL A 70 -2.30 6.37 4.97
N THR A 71 -1.38 6.02 5.87
CA THR A 71 -0.35 6.94 6.38
C THR A 71 0.99 6.70 5.70
N SER A 72 1.33 5.45 5.36
CA SER A 72 2.53 5.12 4.60
C SER A 72 2.38 3.83 3.79
N SER A 73 3.28 3.62 2.83
CA SER A 73 3.40 2.38 2.08
C SER A 73 4.88 1.96 1.99
N THR A 74 5.13 0.66 2.00
CA THR A 74 6.47 0.08 1.89
C THR A 74 6.41 -1.17 1.01
N VAL A 75 7.27 -1.23 0.00
CA VAL A 75 7.41 -2.40 -0.88
C VAL A 75 8.55 -3.28 -0.35
N GLN A 76 8.26 -4.55 -0.11
CA GLN A 76 9.20 -5.56 0.37
C GLN A 76 9.18 -6.78 -0.57
N GLY A 77 10.04 -6.74 -1.60
CA GLY A 77 10.06 -7.78 -2.63
C GLY A 77 8.76 -7.79 -3.45
N THR A 78 8.01 -8.90 -3.38
CA THR A 78 6.70 -9.07 -4.03
C THR A 78 5.53 -8.51 -3.23
N LYS A 79 5.81 -8.02 -2.00
CA LYS A 79 4.79 -7.58 -1.05
C LYS A 79 4.72 -6.07 -0.98
N THR A 80 3.52 -5.54 -0.82
CA THR A 80 3.30 -4.12 -0.50
C THR A 80 2.54 -4.02 0.80
N CYS A 81 3.15 -3.39 1.80
CA CYS A 81 2.53 -3.14 3.10
C CYS A 81 2.12 -1.68 3.22
N TYR A 82 0.91 -1.46 3.70
CA TYR A 82 0.36 -0.14 3.96
C TYR A 82 0.14 0.01 5.46
N ALA A 83 0.65 1.10 6.03
CA ALA A 83 0.22 1.54 7.34
C ALA A 83 -1.07 2.35 7.18
N LEU A 84 -2.09 1.99 7.93
CA LEU A 84 -3.38 2.65 7.97
C LEU A 84 -3.63 3.15 9.38
N ASN A 85 -4.20 4.33 9.46
CA ASN A 85 -4.90 4.78 10.65
C ASN A 85 -6.40 4.53 10.44
N VAL A 86 -7.03 3.84 11.38
CA VAL A 86 -8.45 3.49 11.34
C VAL A 86 -9.13 4.04 12.58
N LYS A 87 -10.20 4.81 12.36
CA LYS A 87 -11.01 5.37 13.45
C LYS A 87 -12.04 4.38 13.94
N HIS A 88 -12.24 4.30 15.25
CA HIS A 88 -13.27 3.51 15.91
C HIS A 88 -13.83 4.35 17.07
N GLY A 89 -14.92 5.06 16.80
CA GLY A 89 -15.44 6.09 17.69
C GLY A 89 -14.46 7.25 17.90
N LEU A 90 -13.98 7.42 19.14
CA LEU A 90 -13.00 8.46 19.53
C LEU A 90 -11.56 7.95 19.56
N VAL A 91 -11.35 6.67 19.28
CA VAL A 91 -10.03 6.05 19.29
C VAL A 91 -9.56 5.92 17.85
N ASP A 92 -8.26 6.17 17.66
CA ASP A 92 -7.56 5.93 16.42
C ASP A 92 -6.64 4.72 16.64
N SER A 93 -6.71 3.73 15.76
CA SER A 93 -5.85 2.55 15.76
C SER A 93 -4.99 2.54 14.51
N ASP A 94 -3.70 2.29 14.69
CA ASP A 94 -2.80 2.05 13.56
C ASP A 94 -2.77 0.55 13.26
N ILE A 95 -2.88 0.21 11.99
CA ILE A 95 -2.78 -1.16 11.49
C ILE A 95 -1.87 -1.22 10.28
N ASN A 96 -1.23 -2.36 10.06
CA ASN A 96 -0.48 -2.65 8.85
C ASN A 96 -1.21 -3.72 8.03
N VAL A 97 -1.43 -3.44 6.76
CA VAL A 97 -2.07 -4.35 5.80
C VAL A 97 -1.08 -4.66 4.69
N CYS A 98 -0.65 -5.92 4.61
CA CYS A 98 0.28 -6.37 3.58
C CYS A 98 -0.44 -7.16 2.48
N TRP A 99 -0.08 -6.83 1.26
CA TRP A 99 -0.60 -7.41 0.03
C TRP A 99 0.50 -8.17 -0.70
N GLU A 100 0.12 -9.26 -1.36
CA GLU A 100 0.93 -9.92 -2.38
C GLU A 100 0.05 -10.17 -3.60
N GLY A 101 0.32 -9.44 -4.68
CA GLY A 101 -0.63 -9.34 -5.79
C GLY A 101 -1.97 -8.74 -5.34
N ALA A 102 -3.08 -9.41 -5.66
CA ALA A 102 -4.44 -8.96 -5.35
C ALA A 102 -5.02 -9.53 -4.04
N LYS A 103 -4.18 -10.14 -3.18
CA LYS A 103 -4.59 -10.79 -1.94
C LYS A 103 -3.96 -10.12 -0.73
N ILE A 104 -4.76 -10.02 0.34
CA ILE A 104 -4.24 -9.65 1.65
C ILE A 104 -3.57 -10.88 2.25
N ILE A 105 -2.33 -10.72 2.72
CA ILE A 105 -1.53 -11.79 3.32
C ILE A 105 -1.28 -11.58 4.81
N SER A 106 -1.53 -10.38 5.34
CA SER A 106 -1.33 -10.06 6.75
C SER A 106 -2.08 -8.79 7.11
N ILE A 107 -2.74 -8.80 8.27
CA ILE A 107 -3.26 -7.61 8.96
C ILE A 107 -2.73 -7.65 10.39
N THR A 108 -1.98 -6.63 10.81
CA THR A 108 -1.43 -6.53 12.18
C THR A 108 -1.69 -5.14 12.76
N GLU A 109 -1.64 -5.02 14.08
CA GLU A 109 -1.56 -3.72 14.78
C GLU A 109 -0.11 -3.24 14.82
#